data_AF-A0A968MFD8-F1
#
_entry.id   AF-A0A968MFD8-F1
#
_cell.length_a   1.000
_cell.length_b   1.000
_cell.length_c   1.000
_cell.angle_alpha   90.00
_cell.angle_beta   90.00
_cell.angle_gamma   90.00
#
_symmetry.space_group_name_H-M   'P 1'
#
loop_
_entity.id
_entity.type
_entity.pdbx_description
1 polymer ?
#
loop_
_entity_poly.entity_id
_entity_poly.type
_entity_poly.pdbx_seq_one_letter_code
_entity_poly.pdbx_strand_id
1 'polypeptide(L)'
;MKQTILIVVFFLFLRGYSMTYNQEKPRLLVTTDIGGDPDDQQSLVRLMVYANEIEIEGFISSAAGTPGELNEEKICPELIEEIIQGYKLVFANLLLHDKNYPTPEYLLSVVKRGNPERGWDFVGEGHDTEASEWIISRVDKKDKRPLNICVFGGQTDLAQALWKVKNTRSAKEYQKFISKIRVYDINDQDFQLLI
;
A
#
# COMPACT_ATOMS: atom_id res chain seq x y z
N MET A 1 45.23 18.10 62.31
CA MET A 1 45.83 17.83 60.99
C MET A 1 45.42 16.42 60.59
N LYS A 2 44.74 16.07 59.50
CA LYS A 2 44.12 16.74 58.35
C LYS A 2 42.84 15.92 58.07
N GLN A 3 41.71 16.57 57.80
CA GLN A 3 40.49 15.88 57.36
C GLN A 3 40.68 15.45 55.90
N THR A 4 40.67 14.16 55.63
CA THR A 4 40.70 13.63 54.25
C THR A 4 39.28 13.57 53.74
N ILE A 5 38.89 14.56 52.94
CA ILE A 5 37.61 14.62 52.25
C ILE A 5 37.62 13.55 51.15
N LEU A 6 36.79 12.52 51.31
CA LEU A 6 36.52 11.53 50.27
C LEU A 6 35.53 12.14 49.27
N ILE A 7 36.04 12.76 48.20
CA ILE A 7 35.22 13.21 47.08
C ILE A 7 34.83 11.96 46.27
N VAL A 8 33.65 11.43 46.52
CA VAL A 8 33.00 10.45 45.64
C VAL A 8 32.52 11.23 44.41
N VAL A 9 33.34 11.24 43.35
CA VAL A 9 32.93 11.77 42.05
C VAL A 9 31.91 10.81 41.45
N PHE A 10 30.64 11.11 41.68
CA PHE A 10 29.51 10.43 41.07
C PHE A 10 29.43 10.88 39.60
N PHE A 11 30.21 10.27 38.71
CA PHE A 11 30.03 10.41 37.26
C PHE A 11 28.70 9.73 36.89
N LEU A 12 27.61 10.49 36.96
CA LEU A 12 26.36 10.19 36.27
C LEU A 12 26.67 10.13 34.78
N PHE A 13 26.91 8.92 34.27
CA PHE A 13 26.74 8.61 32.86
C PHE A 13 25.24 8.79 32.54
N LEU A 14 24.83 10.03 32.31
CA LEU A 14 23.67 10.32 31.48
C LEU A 14 24.04 9.88 30.07
N ARG A 15 23.95 8.57 29.80
CA ARG A 15 23.76 8.07 28.45
C ARG A 15 22.48 8.73 27.96
N GLY A 16 22.63 9.81 27.20
CA GLY A 16 21.57 10.30 26.36
C GLY A 16 21.12 9.12 25.52
N TYR A 17 19.97 8.55 25.85
CA TYR A 17 19.24 7.74 24.90
C TYR A 17 18.83 8.70 23.80
N SER A 18 19.66 8.83 22.77
CA SER A 18 19.16 9.22 21.47
C SER A 18 18.20 8.10 21.08
N MET A 19 16.92 8.27 21.40
CA MET A 19 15.86 7.57 20.69
C MET A 19 16.01 8.04 19.24
N THR A 20 16.73 7.27 18.44
CA THR A 20 16.57 7.32 17.00
C THR A 20 15.14 6.85 16.76
N TYR A 21 14.22 7.81 16.63
CA TYR A 21 12.89 7.55 16.14
C TYR A 21 13.05 7.22 14.65
N ASN A 22 13.42 5.99 14.36
CA ASN A 22 13.36 5.46 13.02
C ASN A 22 11.87 5.30 12.74
N GLN A 23 11.24 6.32 12.15
CA GLN A 23 9.88 6.17 11.65
C GLN A 23 9.94 5.07 10.60
N GLU A 24 9.46 3.88 10.96
CA GLU A 24 9.28 2.82 9.99
C GLU A 24 8.32 3.34 8.91
N LYS A 25 8.71 3.22 7.64
CA LYS A 25 7.91 3.74 6.52
C LYS A 25 6.47 3.20 6.61
N PRO A 26 5.43 4.01 6.37
CA PRO A 26 4.08 3.49 6.27
C PRO A 26 3.99 2.49 5.11
N ARG A 27 3.26 1.40 5.32
CA ARG A 27 2.99 0.39 4.29
C ARG A 27 1.81 0.87 3.46
N LEU A 28 1.95 0.87 2.14
CA LEU A 28 0.94 1.36 1.20
C LEU A 28 0.63 0.29 0.16
N LEU A 29 -0.66 0.09 -0.10
CA LEU A 29 -1.16 -0.56 -1.31
C LEU A 29 -2.13 0.40 -1.99
N VAL A 30 -2.05 0.54 -3.30
CA VAL A 30 -2.95 1.39 -4.09
C VAL A 30 -3.83 0.50 -4.96
N THR A 31 -5.14 0.72 -4.93
CA THR A 31 -6.06 0.26 -5.99
C THR A 31 -6.38 1.46 -6.87
N THR A 32 -6.33 1.29 -8.19
CA THR A 32 -6.40 2.38 -9.15
C THR A 32 -7.17 1.94 -10.38
N ASP A 33 -8.07 2.79 -10.83
CA ASP A 33 -8.85 2.67 -12.07
C ASP A 33 -8.21 3.44 -13.23
N ILE A 34 -6.89 3.56 -13.18
CA ILE A 34 -6.02 4.09 -14.24
C ILE A 34 -6.48 3.64 -15.63
N GLY A 35 -6.54 4.61 -16.55
CA GLY A 35 -7.02 4.39 -17.92
C GLY A 35 -8.43 4.91 -18.18
N GLY A 36 -9.18 5.33 -17.14
CA GLY A 36 -10.37 6.16 -17.28
C GLY A 36 -10.01 7.61 -17.61
N ASP A 37 -9.33 8.27 -16.67
CA ASP A 37 -8.87 9.65 -16.81
C ASP A 37 -7.36 9.79 -16.46
N PRO A 38 -6.72 10.95 -16.73
CA PRO A 38 -5.27 11.10 -16.56
C PRO A 38 -4.78 11.30 -15.11
N ASP A 39 -5.66 11.51 -14.13
CA ASP A 39 -5.28 11.90 -12.78
C ASP A 39 -4.56 10.79 -11.99
N ASP A 40 -4.93 9.53 -12.19
CA ASP A 40 -4.31 8.37 -11.58
C ASP A 40 -2.87 8.17 -12.09
N GLN A 41 -2.63 8.44 -13.39
CA GLN A 41 -1.28 8.49 -13.93
C GLN A 41 -0.45 9.60 -13.28
N GLN A 42 -1.02 10.78 -13.09
CA GLN A 42 -0.33 11.93 -12.46
C GLN A 42 -0.03 11.64 -10.98
N SER A 43 -0.99 11.05 -10.27
CA SER A 43 -0.87 10.66 -8.86
C SER A 43 0.21 9.60 -8.65
N LEU A 44 0.30 8.60 -9.53
CA LEU A 44 1.35 7.59 -9.49
C LEU A 44 2.74 8.17 -9.82
N VAL A 45 2.87 9.07 -10.81
CA VAL A 45 4.14 9.79 -11.07
C VAL A 45 4.59 10.56 -9.82
N ARG A 46 3.66 11.24 -9.14
CA ARG A 46 3.96 11.91 -7.87
C ARG A 46 4.36 10.91 -6.79
N LEU A 47 3.68 9.78 -6.67
CA LEU A 47 4.04 8.75 -5.69
C LEU A 47 5.45 8.18 -5.92
N MET A 48 5.87 8.00 -7.17
CA MET A 48 7.21 7.52 -7.51
C MET A 48 8.33 8.38 -6.90
N VAL A 49 8.18 9.71 -6.92
CA VAL A 49 9.18 10.62 -6.35
C VAL A 49 9.13 10.72 -4.82
N TYR A 50 8.12 10.13 -4.17
CA TYR A 50 8.01 9.96 -2.72
C TYR A 50 8.25 8.51 -2.26
N ALA A 51 8.60 7.59 -3.17
CA ALA A 51 8.74 6.17 -2.86
C ALA A 51 9.90 5.87 -1.87
N ASN A 52 10.82 6.81 -1.64
CA ASN A 52 11.81 6.71 -0.57
C ASN A 52 11.19 6.83 0.83
N GLU A 53 10.02 7.45 0.99
CA GLU A 53 9.36 7.65 2.30
C GLU A 53 8.31 6.59 2.62
N ILE A 54 7.87 5.81 1.62
CA ILE A 54 6.74 4.89 1.73
C ILE A 54 7.18 3.46 1.34
N GLU A 55 6.72 2.45 2.08
CA GLU A 55 6.87 1.05 1.67
C GLU A 55 5.68 0.63 0.80
N ILE A 56 5.85 0.74 -0.52
CA ILE A 56 4.84 0.37 -1.50
C ILE A 56 4.80 -1.15 -1.63
N GLU A 57 3.72 -1.77 -1.17
CA GLU A 57 3.52 -3.22 -1.18
C GLU A 57 2.60 -3.72 -2.30
N GLY A 58 1.96 -2.84 -3.05
CA GLY A 58 1.10 -3.23 -4.16
C GLY A 58 0.59 -2.05 -4.99
N PHE A 59 0.55 -2.27 -6.29
CA PHE A 59 -0.26 -1.51 -7.24
C PHE A 59 -1.29 -2.45 -7.86
N ILE A 60 -2.56 -2.23 -7.58
CA ILE A 60 -3.66 -3.01 -8.13
C ILE A 60 -4.29 -2.18 -9.24
N SER A 61 -4.20 -2.66 -10.48
CA SER A 61 -5.06 -2.16 -11.54
C SER A 61 -6.44 -2.79 -11.36
N SER A 62 -7.35 -2.05 -10.74
CA SER A 62 -8.77 -2.41 -10.72
C SER A 62 -9.38 -2.10 -12.09
N ALA A 63 -10.68 -2.36 -12.24
CA ALA A 63 -11.48 -1.86 -13.35
C ALA A 63 -11.11 -0.40 -13.65
N ALA A 64 -11.05 -0.01 -14.92
CA ALA A 64 -10.65 1.32 -15.37
C ALA A 64 -11.84 2.28 -15.47
N GLY A 65 -11.67 3.54 -15.07
CA GLY A 65 -12.67 4.62 -15.12
C GLY A 65 -13.97 4.39 -14.35
N THR A 66 -14.77 5.43 -14.15
CA THR A 66 -16.01 5.32 -13.38
C THR A 66 -17.13 4.56 -14.13
N PRO A 67 -18.16 4.03 -13.42
CA PRO A 67 -19.27 3.33 -14.06
C PRO A 67 -19.94 4.13 -15.18
N GLY A 68 -19.90 3.57 -16.39
CA GLY A 68 -20.47 4.19 -17.60
C GLY A 68 -19.54 5.17 -18.33
N GLU A 69 -18.33 5.40 -17.84
CA GLU A 69 -17.34 6.26 -18.50
C GLU A 69 -16.73 5.61 -19.75
N LEU A 70 -16.41 4.32 -19.65
CA LEU A 70 -15.81 3.54 -20.72
C LEU A 70 -16.85 2.63 -21.40
N ASN A 71 -16.62 2.33 -22.68
CA ASN A 71 -17.49 1.43 -23.46
C ASN A 71 -17.19 -0.06 -23.23
N GLU A 72 -16.16 -0.38 -22.44
CA GLU A 72 -15.69 -1.74 -22.19
C GLU A 72 -15.18 -1.87 -20.75
N GLU A 73 -15.44 -3.03 -20.15
CA GLU A 73 -14.86 -3.42 -18.86
C GLU A 73 -13.43 -3.91 -19.09
N LYS A 74 -12.47 -3.27 -18.42
CA LYS A 74 -11.05 -3.59 -18.56
C LYS A 74 -10.25 -3.14 -17.37
N ILE A 75 -9.01 -3.61 -17.31
CA ILE A 75 -7.95 -3.13 -16.43
C ILE A 75 -6.79 -2.64 -17.30
N CYS A 76 -6.00 -1.69 -16.82
CA CYS A 76 -4.85 -1.12 -17.54
C CYS A 76 -3.53 -1.15 -16.75
N PRO A 77 -3.06 -2.32 -16.27
CA PRO A 77 -1.81 -2.42 -15.51
C PRO A 77 -0.57 -1.99 -16.32
N GLU A 78 -0.62 -2.06 -17.65
CA GLU A 78 0.42 -1.56 -18.53
C GLU A 78 0.70 -0.06 -18.35
N LEU A 79 -0.29 0.74 -17.95
CA LEU A 79 -0.10 2.17 -17.64
C LEU A 79 0.68 2.36 -16.34
N ILE A 80 0.47 1.49 -15.35
CA ILE A 80 1.27 1.47 -14.11
C ILE A 80 2.70 1.07 -14.45
N GLU A 81 2.87 0.03 -15.26
CA GLU A 81 4.19 -0.45 -15.71
C GLU A 81 4.95 0.63 -16.49
N GLU A 82 4.27 1.37 -17.39
CA GLU A 82 4.85 2.49 -18.13
C GLU A 82 5.38 3.58 -17.19
N ILE A 83 4.62 3.95 -16.18
CA ILE A 83 5.05 4.92 -15.16
C ILE A 83 6.29 4.43 -14.41
N ILE A 84 6.33 3.14 -14.06
CA ILE A 84 7.50 2.55 -13.40
C ILE A 84 8.72 2.50 -14.35
N GLN A 85 8.52 2.28 -15.66
CA GLN A 85 9.59 2.41 -16.65
C GLN A 85 10.09 3.85 -16.73
N GLY A 86 9.20 4.86 -16.66
CA GLY A 86 9.58 6.26 -16.54
C GLY A 86 10.43 6.54 -15.29
N TYR A 87 10.00 6.02 -14.13
CA TYR A 87 10.76 6.08 -12.88
C TYR A 87 12.15 5.44 -13.01
N LYS A 88 12.27 4.31 -13.70
CA LYS A 88 13.55 3.63 -13.96
C LYS A 88 14.57 4.53 -14.66
N LEU A 89 14.13 5.38 -15.59
CA LEU A 89 15.00 6.31 -16.32
C LEU A 89 15.65 7.36 -15.39
N VAL A 90 14.97 7.72 -14.30
CA VAL A 90 15.45 8.73 -13.34
C VAL A 90 15.96 8.14 -12.02
N PHE A 91 15.80 6.83 -11.82
CA PHE A 91 16.15 6.14 -10.57
C PHE A 91 17.57 6.40 -10.09
N ALA A 92 18.55 6.36 -11.00
CA ALA A 92 19.95 6.63 -10.65
C ALA A 92 20.16 8.06 -10.10
N ASN A 93 19.42 9.05 -10.60
CA ASN A 93 19.46 10.42 -10.07
C ASN A 93 18.76 10.52 -8.72
N LEU A 94 17.62 9.85 -8.55
CA LEU A 94 16.90 9.82 -7.27
C LEU A 94 17.76 9.23 -6.14
N LEU A 95 18.56 8.21 -6.44
CA LEU A 95 19.50 7.62 -5.48
C LEU A 95 20.61 8.58 -5.01
N LEU A 96 20.89 9.66 -5.76
CA LEU A 96 21.81 10.71 -5.30
C LEU A 96 21.21 11.55 -4.16
N HIS A 97 19.88 11.58 -4.06
CA HIS A 97 19.15 12.34 -3.04
C HIS A 97 18.78 11.49 -1.83
N ASP A 98 18.40 10.23 -2.03
CA ASP A 98 18.16 9.27 -0.95
C ASP A 98 18.40 7.83 -1.43
N LYS A 99 19.13 7.03 -0.65
CA LYS A 99 19.37 5.60 -0.96
C LYS A 99 18.13 4.71 -0.74
N ASN A 100 17.09 5.23 -0.11
CA ASN A 100 15.92 4.47 0.32
C ASN A 100 14.85 4.31 -0.77
N TYR A 101 15.05 4.88 -1.97
CA TYR A 101 14.18 4.64 -3.12
C TYR A 101 14.16 3.15 -3.52
N PRO A 102 12.98 2.54 -3.73
CA PRO A 102 12.88 1.14 -4.12
C PRO A 102 13.35 0.92 -5.57
N THR A 103 13.85 -0.28 -5.86
CA THR A 103 14.26 -0.60 -7.24
C THR A 103 13.04 -0.65 -8.17
N PRO A 104 13.19 -0.25 -9.44
CA PRO A 104 12.12 -0.40 -10.43
C PRO A 104 11.63 -1.84 -10.55
N GLU A 105 12.54 -2.83 -10.45
CA GLU A 105 12.21 -4.25 -10.52
C GLU A 105 11.32 -4.69 -9.35
N TYR A 106 11.53 -4.14 -8.15
CA TYR A 106 10.64 -4.38 -7.02
C TYR A 106 9.27 -3.78 -7.27
N LEU A 107 9.20 -2.53 -7.73
CA LEU A 107 7.92 -1.84 -8.01
C LEU A 107 7.11 -2.60 -9.07
N LEU A 108 7.75 -3.09 -10.14
CA LEU A 108 7.10 -3.95 -11.14
C LEU A 108 6.58 -5.25 -10.52
N SER A 109 7.35 -5.89 -9.62
CA SER A 109 6.95 -7.17 -9.02
C SER A 109 5.67 -7.09 -8.16
N VAL A 110 5.33 -5.90 -7.69
CA VAL A 110 4.14 -5.64 -6.87
C VAL A 110 2.97 -5.05 -7.65
N VAL A 111 3.06 -4.96 -8.99
CA VAL A 111 1.90 -4.70 -9.86
C VAL A 111 1.05 -5.96 -9.93
N LYS A 112 -0.26 -5.82 -9.74
CA LYS A 112 -1.24 -6.90 -9.65
C LYS A 112 -2.47 -6.58 -10.49
N ARG A 113 -3.00 -7.59 -11.15
CA ARG A 113 -4.21 -7.48 -11.97
C ARG A 113 -5.44 -7.69 -11.10
N GLY A 114 -6.30 -6.67 -11.05
CA GLY A 114 -7.59 -6.71 -10.37
C GLY A 114 -8.71 -7.23 -11.26
N ASN A 115 -9.94 -7.03 -10.81
CA ASN A 115 -11.14 -7.37 -11.56
C ASN A 115 -11.48 -6.26 -12.59
N PRO A 116 -11.68 -6.56 -13.88
CA PRO A 116 -12.20 -5.59 -14.84
C PRO A 116 -13.68 -5.22 -14.60
N GLU A 117 -14.41 -6.06 -13.88
CA GLU A 117 -15.82 -5.88 -13.54
C GLU A 117 -15.97 -5.29 -12.12
N ARG A 118 -17.04 -4.52 -11.88
CA ARG A 118 -17.24 -3.73 -10.64
C ARG A 118 -18.51 -4.10 -9.89
N GLY A 119 -18.47 -4.01 -8.56
CA GLY A 119 -19.67 -4.12 -7.72
C GLY A 119 -19.84 -5.47 -7.04
N TRP A 120 -20.91 -5.60 -6.24
CA TRP A 120 -21.17 -6.80 -5.42
C TRP A 120 -21.41 -8.06 -6.24
N ASP A 121 -21.86 -7.95 -7.49
CA ASP A 121 -22.07 -9.09 -8.37
C ASP A 121 -20.76 -9.82 -8.71
N PHE A 122 -19.62 -9.15 -8.51
CA PHE A 122 -18.28 -9.71 -8.72
C PHE A 122 -17.50 -9.88 -7.41
N VAL A 123 -18.23 -9.99 -6.30
CA VAL A 123 -17.71 -10.33 -4.98
C VAL A 123 -18.41 -11.58 -4.47
N GLY A 124 -17.66 -12.66 -4.27
CA GLY A 124 -18.23 -13.93 -3.83
C GLY A 124 -17.39 -15.14 -4.16
N GLU A 125 -18.06 -16.29 -4.12
CA GLU A 125 -17.47 -17.56 -4.52
C GLU A 125 -17.12 -17.53 -6.02
N GLY A 126 -15.89 -17.93 -6.36
CA GLY A 126 -15.42 -17.94 -7.75
C GLY A 126 -14.89 -16.60 -8.29
N HIS A 127 -14.92 -15.53 -7.50
CA HIS A 127 -14.46 -14.20 -7.91
C HIS A 127 -13.07 -13.80 -7.39
N ASP A 128 -12.28 -14.75 -6.90
CA ASP A 128 -10.90 -14.46 -6.47
C ASP A 128 -10.04 -13.97 -7.65
N THR A 129 -9.29 -12.88 -7.43
CA THR A 129 -8.36 -12.29 -8.41
C THR A 129 -6.92 -12.37 -7.91
N GLU A 130 -5.95 -12.09 -8.79
CA GLU A 130 -4.55 -11.92 -8.36
C GLU A 130 -4.46 -10.82 -7.29
N ALA A 131 -5.19 -9.72 -7.47
CA ALA A 131 -5.26 -8.60 -6.55
C ALA A 131 -5.87 -8.98 -5.19
N SER A 132 -7.00 -9.68 -5.14
CA SER A 132 -7.63 -10.05 -3.86
C SER A 132 -6.74 -10.97 -3.03
N GLU A 133 -6.09 -11.96 -3.67
CA GLU A 133 -5.12 -12.83 -3.01
C GLU A 133 -3.88 -12.05 -2.56
N TRP A 134 -3.42 -11.10 -3.37
CA TRP A 134 -2.29 -10.25 -3.01
C TRP A 134 -2.59 -9.41 -1.77
N ILE A 135 -3.75 -8.75 -1.71
CA ILE A 135 -4.22 -7.99 -0.54
C ILE A 135 -4.18 -8.88 0.70
N ILE A 136 -4.76 -10.09 0.65
CA ILE A 136 -4.76 -11.03 1.76
C ILE A 136 -3.33 -11.34 2.19
N SER A 137 -2.44 -11.64 1.25
CA SER A 137 -1.04 -11.96 1.54
C SER A 137 -0.30 -10.80 2.21
N ARG A 138 -0.56 -9.54 1.77
CA ARG A 138 0.08 -8.35 2.33
C ARG A 138 -0.43 -8.07 3.72
N VAL A 139 -1.74 -8.19 3.94
CA VAL A 139 -2.31 -8.03 5.28
C VAL A 139 -1.78 -9.10 6.23
N ASP A 140 -1.56 -10.34 5.77
CA ASP A 140 -1.03 -11.44 6.58
C ASP A 140 0.48 -11.49 6.76
N LYS A 141 1.23 -10.63 6.06
CA LYS A 141 2.66 -10.42 6.31
C LYS A 141 2.89 -10.23 7.82
N LYS A 142 3.93 -10.89 8.35
CA LYS A 142 4.34 -10.79 9.76
C LYS A 142 4.98 -9.43 10.04
N ASP A 143 4.17 -8.40 9.98
CA ASP A 143 4.51 -7.00 10.20
C ASP A 143 3.53 -6.41 11.21
N LYS A 144 4.04 -5.62 12.16
CA LYS A 144 3.19 -4.98 13.18
C LYS A 144 2.54 -3.71 12.66
N ARG A 145 3.09 -3.09 11.62
CA ARG A 145 2.53 -1.91 10.99
C ARG A 145 1.28 -2.32 10.21
N PRO A 146 0.21 -1.52 10.28
CA PRO A 146 -0.95 -1.76 9.44
C PRO A 146 -0.62 -1.52 7.96
N LEU A 147 -1.39 -2.16 7.08
CA LEU A 147 -1.41 -1.85 5.66
C LEU A 147 -2.41 -0.73 5.41
N ASN A 148 -1.95 0.39 4.85
CA ASN A 148 -2.82 1.44 4.34
C ASN A 148 -3.17 1.09 2.90
N ILE A 149 -4.47 0.99 2.61
CA ILE A 149 -5.01 0.72 1.29
C ILE A 149 -5.67 2.01 0.81
N CYS A 150 -5.03 2.67 -0.15
CA CYS A 150 -5.60 3.83 -0.80
C CYS A 150 -6.35 3.38 -2.05
N VAL A 151 -7.63 3.69 -2.12
CA VAL A 151 -8.51 3.36 -3.21
C VAL A 151 -8.69 4.62 -4.05
N PHE A 152 -7.97 4.68 -5.17
CA PHE A 152 -8.06 5.78 -6.13
C PHE A 152 -9.24 5.57 -7.09
N GLY A 153 -9.60 4.30 -7.34
CA GLY A 153 -10.74 3.91 -8.16
C GLY A 153 -11.72 3.01 -7.42
N GLY A 154 -11.84 1.76 -7.87
CA GLY A 154 -12.80 0.78 -7.35
C GLY A 154 -12.33 -0.02 -6.13
N GLN A 155 -13.30 -0.53 -5.38
CA GLN A 155 -13.14 -1.29 -4.13
C GLN A 155 -13.29 -2.80 -4.32
N THR A 156 -13.76 -3.24 -5.50
CA THR A 156 -14.18 -4.63 -5.77
C THR A 156 -13.15 -5.69 -5.31
N ASP A 157 -11.87 -5.53 -5.62
CA ASP A 157 -10.83 -6.49 -5.19
C ASP A 157 -10.57 -6.49 -3.67
N LEU A 158 -10.71 -5.34 -3.00
CA LEU A 158 -10.63 -5.25 -1.54
C LEU A 158 -11.85 -5.90 -0.89
N ALA A 159 -13.04 -5.66 -1.44
CA ALA A 159 -14.27 -6.31 -0.99
C ALA A 159 -14.19 -7.84 -1.16
N GLN A 160 -13.66 -8.33 -2.28
CA GLN A 160 -13.40 -9.76 -2.49
C GLN A 160 -12.43 -10.33 -1.46
N ALA A 161 -11.31 -9.64 -1.19
CA ALA A 161 -10.35 -10.07 -0.18
C ALA A 161 -11.00 -10.19 1.21
N LEU A 162 -11.81 -9.20 1.59
CA LEU A 162 -12.55 -9.20 2.86
C LEU A 162 -13.61 -10.30 2.91
N TRP A 163 -14.36 -10.49 1.82
CA TRP A 163 -15.36 -11.55 1.69
C TRP A 163 -14.73 -12.93 1.86
N LYS A 164 -13.63 -13.22 1.17
CA LYS A 164 -12.95 -14.51 1.26
C LYS A 164 -12.47 -14.80 2.68
N VAL A 165 -11.79 -13.84 3.33
CA VAL A 165 -11.28 -14.03 4.69
C VAL A 165 -12.43 -14.25 5.68
N LYS A 166 -13.53 -13.51 5.54
CA LYS A 166 -14.73 -13.65 6.38
C LYS A 166 -15.37 -15.04 6.25
N ASN A 167 -15.39 -15.62 5.05
CA ASN A 167 -16.04 -16.90 4.77
C ASN A 167 -15.12 -18.12 4.96
N THR A 168 -13.80 -17.94 5.01
CA THR A 168 -12.83 -19.05 5.11
C THR A 168 -12.09 -19.14 6.45
N ARG A 169 -12.18 -18.11 7.30
CA ARG A 169 -11.50 -18.06 8.60
C ARG A 169 -12.48 -17.92 9.75
N SER A 170 -12.02 -18.20 10.97
CA SER A 170 -12.84 -17.96 12.17
C SER A 170 -13.10 -16.46 12.37
N ALA A 171 -14.18 -16.13 13.09
CA ALA A 171 -14.50 -14.73 13.42
C ALA A 171 -13.34 -14.00 14.12
N LYS A 172 -12.59 -14.69 14.99
CA LYS A 172 -11.42 -14.13 15.68
C LYS A 172 -10.28 -13.80 14.71
N GLU A 173 -10.04 -14.68 13.73
CA GLU A 173 -9.02 -14.46 12.71
C GLU A 173 -9.41 -13.34 11.74
N TYR A 174 -10.69 -13.25 11.37
CA TYR A 174 -11.20 -12.15 10.56
C TYR A 174 -11.08 -10.80 11.28
N GLN A 175 -11.46 -10.72 12.56
CA GLN A 175 -11.28 -9.51 13.37
C GLN A 175 -9.80 -9.10 13.46
N LYS A 176 -8.89 -10.07 13.64
CA LYS A 176 -7.45 -9.81 13.59
C LYS A 176 -7.00 -9.34 12.22
N PHE A 177 -7.55 -9.90 11.14
CA PHE A 177 -7.23 -9.50 9.77
C PHE A 177 -7.60 -8.04 9.52
N ILE A 178 -8.85 -7.64 9.75
CA ILE A 178 -9.32 -6.26 9.52
C ILE A 178 -8.64 -5.24 10.45
N SER A 179 -8.25 -5.65 11.67
CA SER A 179 -7.51 -4.77 12.60
C SER A 179 -6.15 -4.30 12.07
N LYS A 180 -5.63 -4.93 11.02
CA LYS A 180 -4.37 -4.59 10.36
C LYS A 180 -4.54 -3.71 9.11
N ILE A 181 -5.77 -3.37 8.73
CA ILE A 181 -6.07 -2.59 7.51
C ILE A 181 -6.44 -1.16 7.91
N ARG A 182 -6.07 -0.17 7.10
CA ARG A 182 -6.66 1.16 7.08
C ARG A 182 -7.02 1.46 5.64
N VAL A 183 -8.23 1.94 5.40
CA VAL A 183 -8.72 2.25 4.06
C VAL A 183 -8.85 3.75 3.93
N TYR A 184 -8.32 4.30 2.85
CA TYR A 184 -8.57 5.67 2.42
C TYR A 184 -9.18 5.61 1.04
N ASP A 185 -10.45 5.98 0.93
CA ASP A 185 -11.25 5.82 -0.28
C ASP A 185 -11.59 7.18 -0.89
N ILE A 186 -11.26 7.34 -2.17
CA ILE A 186 -11.51 8.54 -2.93
C ILE A 186 -12.87 8.42 -3.62
N ASN A 187 -13.88 9.00 -2.96
CA ASN A 187 -15.20 9.30 -3.54
C ASN A 187 -16.09 8.10 -3.92
N ASP A 188 -15.82 6.87 -3.43
CA ASP A 188 -16.67 5.68 -3.60
C ASP A 188 -17.14 5.46 -5.05
N GLN A 189 -16.25 4.93 -5.88
CA GLN A 189 -16.44 4.93 -7.34
C GLN A 189 -17.07 3.65 -7.91
N ASP A 190 -17.29 2.61 -7.10
CA ASP A 190 -18.04 1.42 -7.53
C ASP A 190 -19.57 1.55 -7.24
N PHE A 191 -20.01 2.70 -6.71
CA PHE A 191 -21.41 3.06 -6.43
C PHE A 191 -22.26 1.92 -5.84
N GLN A 192 -21.76 1.22 -4.81
CA GLN A 192 -22.52 0.22 -4.02
C GLN A 192 -21.69 -0.51 -2.96
N LEU A 193 -20.37 -0.36 -2.95
CA LEU A 193 -19.44 -1.12 -2.12
C LEU A 193 -18.92 -0.27 -0.95
N LEU A 194 -19.79 0.15 -0.03
CA LEU A 194 -19.34 0.70 1.26
C LEU A 194 -18.78 -0.44 2.11
N ILE A 195 -17.46 -0.64 2.06
CA ILE A 195 -16.71 -1.68 2.81
C ILE A 195 -16.36 -1.26 4.24
#